data_AF-A0A2V9WE78-F1
#
_entry.id   AF-A0A2V9WE78-F1
#
_cell.length_a   1.000
_cell.length_b   1.000
_cell.length_c   1.000
_cell.angle_alpha   90.00
_cell.angle_beta   90.00
_cell.angle_gamma   90.00
#
_symmetry.space_group_name_H-M   'P 1'
#
loop_
_entity.id
_entity.type
_entity.pdbx_description
1 polymer ?
#
loop_
_entity_poly.entity_id
_entity_poly.type
_entity_poly.pdbx_seq_one_letter_code
_entity_poly.pdbx_strand_id
1 'polypeptide(L)'
;MTHIRRASYPKNRKHISPRDRGVPRIYPVDIKGRAWITADKFQVVRIESEMISPLPEIQLLAEHQITEYGPVPFAAKNVELWLPKSVEVYLHFRGRRYYRRHTFER
;
A
#
# COMPACT_ATOMS: atom_id res chain seq x y z
N MET A 1 -17.84 -33.41 -0.71
CA MET A 1 -17.21 -33.36 0.63
C MET A 1 -15.90 -32.59 0.51
N THR A 2 -15.86 -31.33 0.98
CA THR A 2 -14.64 -30.51 0.92
C THR A 2 -14.35 -29.98 2.31
N HIS A 3 -13.30 -30.52 2.94
CA HIS A 3 -12.81 -30.11 4.25
C HIS A 3 -11.99 -28.82 4.12
N ILE A 4 -12.55 -27.68 4.54
CA ILE A 4 -11.78 -26.46 4.73
C ILE A 4 -11.06 -26.59 6.07
N ARG A 5 -9.75 -26.89 6.04
CA ARG A 5 -8.90 -26.84 7.24
C ARG A 5 -8.79 -25.38 7.71
N ARG A 6 -9.35 -25.08 8.88
CA ARG A 6 -9.04 -23.85 9.62
C ARG A 6 -7.57 -23.90 10.05
N ALA A 7 -6.76 -22.98 9.54
CA ALA A 7 -5.45 -22.71 10.12
C ALA A 7 -5.67 -22.07 11.50
N SER A 8 -5.36 -22.81 12.57
CA SER A 8 -5.29 -22.27 13.92
C SER A 8 -4.07 -21.37 14.03
N TYR A 9 -4.30 -20.06 14.12
CA TYR A 9 -3.26 -19.10 14.45
C TYR A 9 -2.93 -19.21 15.96
N PRO A 10 -1.65 -19.39 16.35
CA PRO A 10 -1.28 -19.41 17.77
C PRO A 10 -1.55 -18.04 18.40
N LYS A 11 -2.31 -18.08 19.51
CA LYS A 11 -2.73 -16.95 20.33
C LYS A 11 -1.53 -16.27 21.00
N ASN A 12 -1.06 -15.14 20.46
CA ASN A 12 -0.41 -14.12 21.27
C ASN A 12 -1.46 -13.11 21.74
N ARG A 13 -2.28 -13.55 22.69
CA ARG A 13 -3.31 -12.73 23.35
C ARG A 13 -2.62 -11.87 24.42
N LYS A 14 -1.90 -10.82 24.02
CA LYS A 14 -1.60 -9.74 24.96
C LYS A 14 -2.94 -9.16 25.40
N HIS A 15 -3.13 -9.09 26.72
CA HIS A 15 -4.34 -8.68 27.42
C HIS A 15 -5.14 -7.61 26.66
N ILE A 16 -6.32 -7.98 26.18
CA ILE A 16 -7.31 -7.00 25.70
C ILE A 16 -8.04 -6.52 26.94
N SER A 17 -7.87 -5.24 27.27
CA SER A 17 -8.68 -4.61 28.32
C SER A 17 -10.16 -4.75 27.94
N PRO A 18 -11.06 -5.08 28.88
CA PRO A 18 -12.49 -5.17 28.60
C PRO A 18 -13.08 -3.88 27.97
N ARG A 19 -12.41 -2.74 28.15
CA ARG A 19 -12.76 -1.42 27.59
C ARG A 19 -12.53 -1.29 26.08
N ASP A 20 -11.70 -2.15 25.48
CA ASP A 20 -11.34 -2.07 24.05
C ASP A 20 -12.20 -2.97 23.16
N ARG A 21 -13.22 -3.65 23.73
CA ARG A 21 -14.14 -4.49 22.95
C ARG A 21 -15.03 -3.60 22.07
N GLY A 22 -14.69 -3.52 20.79
CA GLY A 22 -15.46 -2.79 19.77
C GLY A 22 -14.68 -1.67 19.08
N VAL A 23 -13.50 -1.30 19.60
CA VAL A 23 -12.63 -0.30 18.95
C VAL A 23 -11.69 -1.01 17.97
N PRO A 24 -11.64 -0.60 16.68
CA PRO A 24 -10.66 -1.14 15.74
C PRO A 24 -9.23 -0.91 16.27
N ARG A 25 -8.39 -1.94 16.25
CA ARG A 25 -6.96 -1.75 16.51
C ARG A 25 -6.34 -1.03 15.31
N ILE A 26 -5.79 0.16 15.57
CA ILE A 26 -5.06 0.95 14.58
C ILE A 26 -3.57 0.69 14.77
N TYR A 27 -2.88 0.39 13.68
CA TYR A 27 -1.44 0.22 13.64
C TYR A 27 -0.86 1.29 12.71
N PRO A 28 -0.28 2.38 13.24
CA PRO A 28 0.32 3.41 12.40
C PRO A 28 1.51 2.80 11.64
N VAL A 29 1.59 3.11 10.34
CA VAL A 29 2.69 2.69 9.48
C VAL A 29 3.47 3.94 9.11
N ASP A 30 4.69 4.06 9.62
CA ASP A 30 5.58 5.16 9.23
C ASP A 30 6.15 4.88 7.84
N ILE A 31 5.94 5.84 6.93
CA ILE A 31 6.38 5.77 5.54
C ILE A 31 7.33 6.92 5.22
N LYS A 32 8.34 6.63 4.41
CA LYS A 32 9.17 7.63 3.75
C LYS A 32 9.02 7.47 2.25
N GLY A 33 9.27 8.53 1.49
CA GLY A 33 9.14 8.46 0.05
C GLY A 33 9.97 9.49 -0.70
N ARG A 34 10.00 9.32 -2.01
CA ARG A 34 10.66 10.19 -2.98
C ARG A 34 9.67 10.47 -4.11
N ALA A 35 9.65 11.71 -4.58
CA ALA A 35 8.89 12.11 -5.75
C ALA A 35 9.86 12.63 -6.81
N TRP A 36 9.62 12.25 -8.07
CA TRP A 36 10.32 12.78 -9.22
C TRP A 36 9.43 13.82 -9.87
N ILE A 37 9.98 15.00 -10.10
CA ILE A 37 9.25 16.15 -10.65
C ILE A 37 10.00 16.61 -11.90
N THR A 38 9.28 16.83 -13.01
CA THR A 38 9.90 17.37 -14.23
C THR A 38 10.36 18.82 -14.00
N ALA A 39 11.52 19.16 -14.55
CA ALA A 39 12.09 20.50 -14.40
C ALA A 39 11.36 21.57 -15.21
N ASP A 40 10.66 21.18 -16.28
CA ASP A 40 10.05 22.09 -17.26
C ASP A 40 8.62 22.51 -16.87
N LYS A 41 7.83 21.58 -16.35
CA LYS A 41 6.39 21.73 -16.09
C LYS A 41 5.98 21.43 -14.66
N PHE A 42 6.95 21.12 -13.79
CA PHE A 42 6.74 20.78 -12.39
C PHE A 42 5.73 19.63 -12.18
N GLN A 43 5.70 18.68 -13.10
CA GLN A 43 4.77 17.55 -13.05
C GLN A 43 5.39 16.43 -12.22
N VAL A 44 4.62 15.84 -11.31
CA VAL A 44 5.03 14.61 -10.63
C VAL A 44 4.97 13.48 -11.65
N VAL A 45 6.10 12.84 -11.92
CA VAL A 45 6.19 11.71 -12.86
C VAL A 45 6.21 10.36 -12.16
N ARG A 46 6.68 10.35 -10.91
CA ARG A 46 6.78 9.14 -10.11
C ARG A 46 6.74 9.48 -8.63
N ILE A 47 6.10 8.62 -7.84
CA ILE A 47 6.23 8.59 -6.39
C ILE A 47 6.64 7.18 -5.99
N GLU A 48 7.64 7.07 -5.14
CA GLU A 48 8.07 5.82 -4.51
C GLU A 48 8.02 6.00 -3.00
N SER A 49 7.43 5.04 -2.29
CA SER A 49 7.35 5.05 -0.83
C SER A 49 7.71 3.68 -0.26
N GLU A 50 8.28 3.70 0.93
CA GLU A 50 8.60 2.49 1.68
C GLU A 50 8.35 2.68 3.17
N MET A 51 7.98 1.57 3.81
CA MET A 51 7.81 1.51 5.27
C MET A 51 9.17 1.68 5.95
N ILE A 52 9.23 2.53 6.98
CA ILE A 52 10.47 2.87 7.69
C ILE A 52 10.92 1.74 8.62
N SER A 53 9.98 1.12 9.33
CA SER A 53 10.27 0.06 10.30
C SER A 53 9.18 -1.02 10.30
N PRO A 54 9.53 -2.30 10.58
CA PRO A 54 8.55 -3.37 10.61
C PRO A 54 7.55 -3.20 11.76
N LEU A 55 6.36 -3.78 11.59
CA LEU A 55 5.33 -3.91 12.62
C LEU A 55 5.13 -5.40 12.97
N PRO A 56 5.93 -5.96 13.92
CA PRO A 56 5.87 -7.37 14.28
C PRO A 56 4.51 -7.81 14.83
N GLU A 57 3.77 -6.91 15.49
CA GLU A 57 2.47 -7.19 16.10
C GLU A 57 1.43 -7.71 15.09
N ILE A 58 1.50 -7.23 13.85
CA ILE A 58 0.65 -7.65 12.74
C ILE A 58 1.40 -8.48 11.69
N GLN A 59 2.70 -8.71 11.92
CA GLN A 59 3.61 -9.38 10.99
C GLN A 59 3.71 -8.68 9.64
N LEU A 60 3.65 -7.35 9.62
CA LEU A 60 3.99 -6.54 8.45
C LEU A 60 5.48 -6.20 8.55
N LEU A 61 6.30 -6.83 7.72
CA LEU A 61 7.76 -6.76 7.82
C LEU A 61 8.37 -5.79 6.80
N ALA A 62 7.71 -5.61 5.66
CA ALA A 62 8.13 -4.66 4.63
C ALA A 62 6.91 -4.25 3.79
N GLU A 63 6.89 -3.00 3.38
CA GLU A 63 6.01 -2.49 2.34
C GLU A 63 6.81 -1.52 1.46
N HIS A 64 6.67 -1.66 0.15
CA HIS A 64 7.27 -0.77 -0.85
C HIS A 64 6.26 -0.54 -1.97
N GLN A 65 6.06 0.71 -2.35
CA GLN A 65 5.08 1.13 -3.34
C GLN A 65 5.74 2.05 -4.36
N ILE A 66 5.37 1.84 -5.62
CA ILE A 66 5.82 2.64 -6.76
C ILE A 66 4.58 3.07 -7.52
N THR A 67 4.43 4.35 -7.77
CA THR A 67 3.37 4.91 -8.62
C THR A 67 4.00 5.71 -9.74
N GLU A 68 3.69 5.34 -10.97
CA GLU A 68 4.05 6.10 -12.17
C GLU A 68 2.91 7.01 -12.58
N TYR A 69 3.22 8.24 -12.93
CA TYR A 69 2.28 9.26 -13.37
C TYR A 69 2.56 9.63 -14.82
N GLY A 70 1.51 10.03 -15.52
CA GLY A 70 1.63 10.50 -16.89
C GLY A 70 0.42 11.30 -17.33
N PRO A 71 0.51 11.97 -18.48
CA PRO A 71 -0.56 12.79 -18.99
C PRO A 71 -1.77 11.93 -19.36
N VAL A 72 -2.95 12.37 -18.90
CA VAL A 72 -4.24 11.81 -19.26
C VAL A 72 -5.09 12.94 -19.84
N PRO A 73 -5.42 12.90 -21.15
CA PRO A 73 -6.23 13.93 -21.79
C PRO A 73 -7.71 13.73 -21.46
N PHE A 74 -8.36 14.80 -21.03
CA PHE A 74 -9.82 14.85 -20.83
C PHE A 74 -10.46 15.63 -21.97
N ALA A 75 -10.85 14.91 -23.03
CA ALA A 75 -11.39 15.50 -24.27
C ALA A 75 -12.58 16.45 -24.01
N ALA A 76 -13.48 16.10 -23.10
CA ALA A 76 -14.67 16.89 -22.79
C ALA A 76 -14.36 18.26 -22.13
N LYS A 77 -13.15 18.44 -21.60
CA LYS A 77 -12.77 19.62 -20.82
C LYS A 77 -11.53 20.33 -21.37
N ASN A 78 -10.97 19.83 -22.47
CA ASN A 78 -9.72 20.32 -23.08
C ASN A 78 -8.61 20.54 -22.03
N VAL A 79 -8.46 19.58 -21.10
CA VAL A 79 -7.48 19.63 -20.02
C VAL A 79 -6.67 18.34 -20.00
N GLU A 80 -5.40 18.45 -19.68
CA GLU A 80 -4.50 17.32 -19.42
C GLU A 80 -4.21 17.28 -17.92
N LEU A 81 -4.42 16.11 -17.31
CA LEU A 81 -4.06 15.88 -15.92
C LEU A 81 -2.99 14.80 -15.83
N TRP A 82 -2.03 15.00 -14.94
CA TRP A 82 -1.02 14.00 -14.62
C TRP A 82 -1.58 13.07 -13.54
N LEU A 83 -2.04 11.90 -13.97
CA LEU A 83 -2.71 10.92 -13.11
C LEU A 83 -1.88 9.63 -13.01
N PRO A 84 -2.09 8.81 -11.97
CA PRO A 84 -1.48 7.49 -11.88
C PRO A 84 -1.77 6.65 -13.14
N LYS A 85 -0.70 6.21 -13.79
CA LYS A 85 -0.72 5.31 -14.94
C LYS A 85 -0.56 3.86 -14.51
N SER A 86 0.28 3.63 -13.49
CA SER A 86 0.42 2.32 -12.87
C SER A 86 0.84 2.44 -11.41
N VAL A 87 0.53 1.39 -10.65
CA VAL A 87 0.92 1.23 -9.25
C VAL A 87 1.48 -0.17 -9.07
N GLU A 88 2.65 -0.27 -8.48
CA GLU A 88 3.27 -1.52 -8.04
C GLU A 88 3.40 -1.51 -6.52
N VAL A 89 3.08 -2.65 -5.91
CA VAL A 89 3.08 -2.83 -4.46
C VAL A 89 3.77 -4.14 -4.11
N TYR A 90 4.77 -4.05 -3.24
CA TYR A 90 5.48 -5.18 -2.66
C TYR A 90 5.19 -5.22 -1.16
N LEU A 91 4.67 -6.35 -0.67
CA LEU A 91 4.39 -6.54 0.76
C LEU A 91 5.09 -7.79 1.27
N HIS A 92 5.75 -7.70 2.42
CA HIS A 92 6.10 -8.85 3.23
C HIS A 92 5.15 -8.87 4.44
N PHE A 93 4.14 -9.74 4.38
CA PHE A 93 3.08 -9.80 5.36
C PHE A 93 2.79 -11.25 5.77
N ARG A 94 2.77 -11.52 7.07
CA ARG A 94 2.45 -12.84 7.66
C ARG A 94 3.25 -14.00 7.05
N GLY A 95 4.56 -13.79 6.89
CA GLY A 95 5.48 -14.77 6.33
C GLY A 95 5.34 -15.01 4.83
N ARG A 96 4.61 -14.15 4.11
CA ARG A 96 4.44 -14.23 2.65
C ARG A 96 4.88 -12.94 1.98
N ARG A 97 5.43 -13.07 0.78
CA ARG A 97 5.76 -11.95 -0.10
C ARG A 97 4.69 -11.83 -1.17
N TYR A 98 4.17 -10.63 -1.33
CA TYR A 98 3.17 -10.27 -2.32
C TYR A 98 3.78 -9.27 -3.29
N TYR A 99 3.47 -9.46 -4.57
CA TYR A 99 3.67 -8.48 -5.61
C TYR A 99 2.34 -8.24 -6.28
N ARG A 100 1.93 -6.97 -6.40
CA ARG A 100 0.72 -6.57 -7.10
C ARG A 100 1.05 -5.40 -8.00
N ARG A 101 0.64 -5.51 -9.26
CA ARG A 101 0.68 -4.41 -10.22
C ARG A 101 -0.73 -4.08 -10.68
N HIS A 102 -1.02 -2.80 -10.81
CA HIS A 102 -2.25 -2.29 -11.40
C HIS A 102 -1.91 -1.23 -12.44
N THR A 103 -2.57 -1.29 -13.59
CA THR A 103 -2.40 -0.33 -14.69
C THR A 103 -3.75 0.30 -14.99
N PHE A 104 -3.78 1.62 -15.13
CA PHE A 104 -5.00 2.42 -15.33
C PHE A 104 -5.21 2.81 -16.79
N GLU A 105 -4.32 2.38 -17.69
CA GLU A 105 -4.47 2.58 -19.13
C GLU A 105 -5.60 1.70 -19.67
N ARG A 106 -6.63 2.35 -20.20
CA ARG A 106 -7.65 1.77 -21.09
C ARG A 106 -8.03 2.79 -22.14
#